data_AF-A0A1H0CU99-F1
#
_entry.id   AF-A0A1H0CU99-F1
#
_cell.length_a   1.000
_cell.length_b   1.000
_cell.length_c   1.000
_cell.angle_alpha   90.00
_cell.angle_beta   90.00
_cell.angle_gamma   90.00
#
_symmetry.space_group_name_H-M   'P 1'
#
loop_
_entity.id
_entity.type
_entity.pdbx_description
1 polymer ?
#
loop_
_entity_poly.entity_id
_entity_poly.type
_entity_poly.pdbx_seq_one_letter_code
_entity_poly.pdbx_strand_id
1 'polypeptide(L)'
;MADKKNQVSRRQFLNYTLTGVGGFMGAAMIAPMVGFAVDPLLKGEKDTDYVYVMDVNEITNEPQRKTFQVDQVDGWYESKVDRTAWVYKDENDEILALSPVCTHLGCTVDWNSNQDFPNEFYCPCHDGRYDKNGVNIPGTPPTEPLHSYDFQIQDGKLMLGKAKARKGA
;
A
#
# COMPACT_ATOMS: atom_id res chain seq x y z
N MET A 1 31.74 -60.52 -21.61
CA MET A 1 31.30 -60.17 -20.24
C MET A 1 30.01 -59.40 -20.40
N ALA A 2 28.88 -60.07 -20.16
CA ALA A 2 27.56 -59.51 -20.48
C ALA A 2 27.24 -58.35 -19.52
N ASP A 3 26.89 -57.20 -20.11
CA ASP A 3 26.30 -56.06 -19.42
C ASP A 3 25.23 -56.52 -18.44
N LYS A 4 25.51 -56.39 -17.14
CA LYS A 4 24.51 -56.53 -16.09
C LYS A 4 23.67 -55.26 -16.13
N LYS A 5 22.84 -55.14 -17.18
CA LYS A 5 21.89 -54.04 -17.38
C LYS A 5 21.09 -53.87 -16.09
N ASN A 6 20.97 -52.64 -15.62
CA ASN A 6 20.15 -52.23 -14.48
C ASN A 6 18.70 -52.75 -14.63
N GLN A 7 18.42 -53.97 -14.15
CA GLN A 7 17.10 -54.57 -14.20
C GLN A 7 16.35 -54.16 -12.94
N VAL A 8 15.34 -53.30 -13.10
CA VAL A 8 14.44 -52.88 -12.04
C VAL A 8 13.67 -54.11 -11.53
N SER A 9 13.69 -54.35 -10.22
CA SER A 9 12.89 -55.45 -9.65
C SER A 9 11.39 -55.17 -9.81
N ARG A 10 10.55 -56.22 -9.87
CA ARG A 10 9.08 -56.06 -9.97
C ARG A 10 8.50 -55.16 -8.89
N ARG A 11 9.03 -55.25 -7.66
CA ARG A 11 8.64 -54.40 -6.53
C ARG A 11 9.03 -52.94 -6.74
N GLN A 12 10.25 -52.69 -7.23
CA GLN A 12 10.69 -51.34 -7.56
C GLN A 12 9.87 -50.74 -8.71
N PHE A 13 9.58 -51.54 -9.74
CA PHE A 13 8.71 -51.12 -10.84
C PHE A 13 7.33 -50.70 -10.33
N LEU A 14 6.67 -51.55 -9.52
CA LEU A 14 5.37 -51.24 -8.95
C LEU A 14 5.41 -49.99 -8.05
N ASN A 15 6.40 -49.87 -7.17
CA ASN A 15 6.55 -48.69 -6.31
C ASN A 15 6.71 -47.40 -7.14
N TYR A 16 7.57 -47.40 -8.16
CA TYR A 16 7.76 -46.22 -9.01
C TYR A 16 6.51 -45.86 -9.80
N THR A 17 5.80 -46.85 -10.35
CA THR A 17 4.54 -46.57 -11.06
C THR A 17 3.46 -46.04 -10.14
N LEU A 18 3.28 -46.62 -8.95
CA LEU A 18 2.29 -46.18 -7.97
C LEU A 18 2.61 -44.79 -7.43
N THR A 19 3.86 -44.52 -7.04
CA THR A 19 4.28 -43.21 -6.58
C THR A 19 4.24 -42.16 -7.69
N GLY A 20 4.61 -42.53 -8.93
CA GLY A 20 4.57 -41.63 -10.07
C GLY A 20 3.15 -41.22 -10.44
N VAL A 21 2.24 -42.19 -10.56
CA VAL A 21 0.81 -41.91 -10.85
C VAL A 21 0.16 -41.17 -9.69
N GLY A 22 0.38 -41.62 -8.45
CA GLY A 22 -0.15 -40.95 -7.26
C GLY A 22 0.37 -39.52 -7.11
N GLY A 23 1.66 -39.29 -7.39
CA GLY A 23 2.27 -37.97 -7.38
C GLY A 23 1.70 -37.06 -8.47
N PHE A 24 1.49 -37.58 -9.69
CA PHE A 24 0.84 -36.83 -10.77
C PHE A 24 -0.59 -36.44 -10.41
N MET A 25 -1.39 -37.38 -9.90
CA MET A 25 -2.76 -37.09 -9.48
C MET A 25 -2.81 -36.07 -8.33
N GLY A 26 -1.93 -36.20 -7.34
CA GLY A 26 -1.81 -35.24 -6.25
C GLY A 26 -1.42 -33.85 -6.73
N ALA A 27 -0.42 -33.75 -7.61
CA ALA A 27 0.02 -32.50 -8.20
C ALA A 27 -1.08 -31.84 -9.05
N ALA A 28 -1.81 -32.62 -9.84
CA ALA A 28 -2.90 -32.12 -10.68
C ALA A 28 -4.03 -31.49 -9.85
N MET A 29 -4.31 -32.02 -8.66
CA MET A 29 -5.30 -31.43 -7.75
C MET A 29 -4.79 -30.17 -7.04
N ILE A 30 -3.50 -30.12 -6.69
CA ILE A 30 -2.90 -29.00 -5.96
C ILE A 30 -2.59 -27.81 -6.89
N ALA A 31 -2.19 -28.08 -8.13
CA ALA A 31 -1.79 -27.07 -9.10
C ALA A 31 -2.79 -25.91 -9.28
N PRO A 32 -4.11 -26.12 -9.47
CA PRO A 32 -5.05 -25.01 -9.61
C PRO A 32 -5.21 -24.20 -8.32
N MET A 33 -5.10 -24.82 -7.14
CA MET A 33 -5.18 -24.11 -5.86
C MET A 33 -3.95 -23.22 -5.63
N VAL A 34 -2.76 -23.73 -5.98
CA VAL A 34 -1.52 -22.94 -5.95
C VAL A 34 -1.60 -21.81 -6.96
N GLY A 35 -2.07 -22.09 -8.18
CA GLY A 35 -2.29 -21.08 -9.20
C GLY A 35 -3.23 -19.98 -8.70
N PHE A 36 -4.38 -20.33 -8.14
CA PHE A 36 -5.33 -19.37 -7.58
C PHE A 36 -4.74 -18.52 -6.44
N ALA A 37 -3.91 -19.11 -5.58
CA ALA A 37 -3.28 -18.39 -4.48
C ALA A 37 -2.17 -17.43 -4.94
N VAL A 38 -1.45 -17.79 -6.02
CA VAL A 38 -0.27 -17.04 -6.49
C VAL A 38 -0.61 -16.06 -7.61
N ASP A 39 -1.64 -16.31 -8.42
CA ASP A 39 -1.99 -15.49 -9.59
C ASP A 39 -2.18 -13.99 -9.26
N PRO A 40 -2.84 -13.58 -8.16
CA PRO A 40 -2.94 -12.17 -7.83
C PRO A 40 -1.61 -11.51 -7.47
N LEU A 41 -0.63 -12.27 -6.99
CA LEU A 41 0.72 -11.76 -6.71
C LEU A 41 1.54 -11.56 -7.99
N LEU A 42 1.19 -12.28 -9.07
CA LEU A 42 1.86 -12.18 -10.37
C LEU A 42 1.27 -11.07 -11.27
N LYS A 43 -0.01 -10.74 -11.06
CA LYS A 43 -0.63 -9.57 -11.68
C LYS A 43 -0.04 -8.33 -11.01
N GLY A 44 0.93 -7.71 -11.67
CA GLY A 44 1.64 -6.53 -11.17
C GLY A 44 0.67 -5.44 -10.67
N GLU A 45 1.14 -4.65 -9.71
CA GLU A 45 0.38 -3.55 -9.13
C GLU A 45 -0.04 -2.59 -10.25
N LYS A 46 -1.35 -2.46 -10.51
CA LYS A 46 -1.85 -1.44 -11.43
C LYS A 46 -1.55 -0.09 -10.81
N ASP A 47 -0.84 0.78 -11.53
CA ASP A 47 -0.58 2.14 -11.08
C ASP A 47 -1.93 2.82 -10.83
N THR A 48 -2.16 3.34 -9.63
CA THR A 48 -3.46 3.92 -9.27
C THR A 48 -3.76 5.10 -10.17
N ASP A 49 -4.92 5.06 -10.83
CA ASP A 49 -5.42 6.18 -11.62
C ASP A 49 -5.54 7.42 -10.72
N TYR A 50 -5.08 8.57 -11.24
CA TYR A 50 -5.22 9.84 -10.53
C TYR A 50 -6.71 10.14 -10.32
N VAL A 51 -7.11 10.35 -9.06
CA VAL A 51 -8.49 10.61 -8.68
C VAL A 51 -8.68 12.09 -8.33
N TYR A 52 -9.76 12.68 -8.82
CA TYR A 52 -10.15 14.05 -8.47
C TYR A 52 -10.44 14.20 -6.96
N VAL A 53 -9.85 15.22 -6.34
CA VAL A 53 -10.04 15.51 -4.90
C VAL A 53 -10.69 16.86 -4.67
N MET A 54 -10.17 17.93 -5.27
CA MET A 54 -10.71 19.29 -5.12
C MET A 54 -10.22 20.23 -6.22
N ASP A 55 -10.82 21.42 -6.31
CA ASP A 55 -10.34 22.49 -7.20
C ASP A 55 -9.13 23.20 -6.57
N VAL A 56 -8.15 23.59 -7.40
CA VAL A 56 -6.93 24.26 -6.94
C VAL A 56 -7.22 25.64 -6.33
N ASN A 57 -8.30 26.30 -6.76
CA ASN A 57 -8.67 27.62 -6.23
C ASN A 57 -9.26 27.55 -4.82
N GLU A 58 -9.70 26.38 -4.37
CA GLU A 58 -10.25 26.18 -3.02
C GLU A 58 -9.17 25.86 -1.97
N ILE A 59 -7.92 25.63 -2.40
CA ILE A 59 -6.82 25.26 -1.51
C ILE A 59 -6.40 26.49 -0.69
N THR A 60 -6.44 26.36 0.63
CA THR A 60 -6.02 27.39 1.59
C THR A 60 -4.64 27.07 2.19
N ASN A 61 -4.11 27.99 2.99
CA ASN A 61 -2.85 27.82 3.73
C ASN A 61 -3.00 26.97 5.00
N GLU A 62 -4.22 26.53 5.31
CA GLU A 62 -4.53 25.69 6.47
C GLU A 62 -4.85 24.26 6.01
N PRO A 63 -4.34 23.22 6.69
CA PRO A 63 -4.64 21.82 6.36
C PRO A 63 -6.14 21.53 6.30
N GLN A 64 -6.63 21.14 5.13
CA GLN A 64 -8.00 20.72 4.91
C GLN A 64 -8.08 19.21 4.69
N ARG A 65 -8.95 18.54 5.44
CA ARG A 65 -9.19 17.11 5.27
C ARG A 65 -10.13 16.88 4.10
N LYS A 66 -9.69 16.12 3.10
CA LYS A 66 -10.51 15.73 1.94
C LYS A 66 -10.53 14.22 1.79
N THR A 67 -11.73 13.68 1.58
CA THR A 67 -11.96 12.26 1.36
C THR A 67 -12.30 12.04 -0.11
N PHE A 68 -11.69 11.03 -0.73
CA PHE A 68 -11.85 10.67 -2.13
C PHE A 68 -11.87 9.15 -2.29
N GLN A 69 -12.50 8.65 -3.35
CA GLN A 69 -12.68 7.22 -3.56
C GLN A 69 -11.66 6.70 -4.56
N VAL A 70 -10.96 5.63 -4.21
CA VAL A 70 -10.06 4.93 -5.14
C VAL A 70 -10.55 3.52 -5.38
N ASP A 71 -10.35 3.02 -6.59
CA ASP A 71 -10.56 1.61 -6.90
C ASP A 71 -9.36 0.81 -6.37
N GLN A 72 -9.62 -0.13 -5.47
CA GLN A 72 -8.65 -1.03 -4.88
C GLN A 72 -8.95 -2.46 -5.33
N VAL A 73 -7.91 -3.14 -5.83
CA VAL A 73 -7.98 -4.56 -6.20
C VAL A 73 -7.24 -5.38 -5.15
N ASP A 74 -8.00 -6.12 -4.34
CA ASP A 74 -7.49 -7.01 -3.29
C ASP A 74 -7.63 -8.47 -3.75
N GLY A 75 -6.55 -8.99 -4.34
CA GLY A 75 -6.51 -10.36 -4.85
C GLY A 75 -7.44 -10.55 -6.05
N TRP A 76 -8.63 -11.09 -5.78
CA TRP A 76 -9.65 -11.39 -6.79
C TRP A 76 -10.87 -10.46 -6.70
N TYR A 77 -10.86 -9.50 -5.77
CA TYR A 77 -11.97 -8.61 -5.51
C TYR A 77 -11.60 -7.17 -5.83
N GLU A 78 -12.48 -6.47 -6.54
CA GLU A 78 -12.35 -5.04 -6.81
C GLU A 78 -13.37 -4.30 -5.93
N SER A 79 -12.91 -3.25 -5.25
CA SER A 79 -13.73 -2.46 -4.33
C SER A 79 -13.37 -0.98 -4.41
N LYS A 80 -14.35 -0.12 -4.10
CA LYS A 80 -14.12 1.31 -3.94
C LYS A 80 -13.88 1.60 -2.47
N VAL A 81 -12.70 2.13 -2.15
CA VAL A 81 -12.33 2.48 -0.78
C VAL A 81 -12.16 3.98 -0.64
N ASP A 82 -12.67 4.51 0.46
CA ASP A 82 -12.50 5.91 0.81
C ASP A 82 -11.08 6.11 1.36
N ARG A 83 -10.30 6.96 0.70
CA ARG A 83 -9.02 7.46 1.19
C ARG A 83 -9.17 8.91 1.59
N THR A 84 -8.29 9.33 2.50
CA THR A 84 -8.28 10.70 3.00
C THR A 84 -6.90 11.30 2.79
N ALA A 85 -6.87 12.59 2.50
CA ALA A 85 -5.66 13.40 2.39
C ALA A 85 -5.85 14.72 3.14
N TRP A 86 -4.75 15.24 3.68
CA TRP A 86 -4.61 16.62 4.11
C TRP A 86 -4.06 17.45 2.96
N VAL A 87 -4.81 18.44 2.48
CA VAL A 87 -4.42 19.29 1.35
C VAL A 87 -4.38 20.74 1.79
N TYR A 88 -3.28 21.43 1.50
CA TYR A 88 -3.07 22.86 1.79
C TYR A 88 -1.85 23.38 1.02
N LYS A 89 -1.65 24.69 1.06
CA LYS A 89 -0.42 25.32 0.58
C LYS A 89 0.56 25.61 1.72
N ASP A 90 1.84 25.39 1.44
CA ASP A 90 2.93 25.74 2.34
C ASP A 90 3.24 27.26 2.28
N GLU A 91 4.30 27.70 2.98
CA GLU A 91 4.71 29.10 3.00
C GLU A 91 5.26 29.60 1.65
N ASN A 92 5.65 28.69 0.75
CA ASN A 92 6.15 28.97 -0.60
C ASN A 92 5.05 28.94 -1.67
N ASP A 93 3.78 28.81 -1.27
CA ASP A 93 2.62 28.60 -2.14
C ASP A 93 2.65 27.25 -2.90
N GLU A 94 3.45 26.29 -2.43
CA GLU A 94 3.50 24.91 -2.95
C GLU A 94 2.39 24.05 -2.33
N ILE A 95 1.75 23.22 -3.15
CA ILE A 95 0.67 22.33 -2.70
C ILE A 95 1.26 21.13 -1.97
N LEU A 96 0.87 20.95 -0.72
CA LEU A 96 1.14 19.76 0.08
C LEU A 96 -0.12 18.90 0.16
N ALA A 97 -0.01 17.66 -0.31
CA ALA A 97 -1.02 16.63 -0.16
C ALA A 97 -0.47 15.50 0.71
N LEU A 98 -0.77 15.49 2.00
CA LEU A 98 -0.24 14.53 2.96
C LEU A 98 -1.23 13.41 3.28
N SER A 99 -0.70 12.21 3.48
CA SER A 99 -1.43 11.07 4.01
C SER A 99 -1.70 11.28 5.51
N PRO A 100 -2.93 11.05 5.99
CA PRO A 100 -3.25 11.08 7.41
C PRO A 100 -2.79 9.80 8.12
N VAL A 101 -2.05 8.91 7.47
CA VAL A 101 -1.60 7.65 8.06
C VAL A 101 -0.29 7.87 8.81
N CYS A 102 -0.32 7.68 10.12
CA CYS A 102 0.85 7.78 11.00
C CYS A 102 1.89 6.71 10.61
N THR A 103 3.14 7.12 10.42
CA THR A 103 4.26 6.25 10.03
C THR A 103 4.73 5.31 11.15
N HIS A 104 4.22 5.47 12.37
CA HIS A 104 4.51 4.54 13.47
C HIS A 104 3.82 3.17 13.25
N LEU A 105 2.47 3.15 13.31
CA LEU A 105 1.67 1.92 13.23
C LEU A 105 0.36 2.09 12.43
N GLY A 106 0.22 3.18 11.68
CA GLY A 106 -0.90 3.36 10.74
C GLY A 106 -2.17 3.98 11.30
N CYS A 107 -2.18 4.48 12.54
CA CYS A 107 -3.29 5.28 13.07
C CYS A 107 -3.52 6.56 12.25
N THR A 108 -4.74 7.09 12.25
CA THR A 108 -5.05 8.37 11.62
C THR A 108 -4.47 9.54 12.44
N VAL A 109 -3.82 10.47 11.77
CA VAL A 109 -3.37 11.76 12.33
C VAL A 109 -4.34 12.86 11.97
N ASP A 110 -4.62 13.73 12.93
CA ASP A 110 -5.47 14.91 12.73
C ASP A 110 -4.67 16.19 12.98
N TRP A 111 -5.04 17.24 12.27
CA TRP A 111 -4.47 18.58 12.42
C TRP A 111 -5.08 19.30 13.62
N ASN A 112 -4.26 19.92 14.47
CA ASN A 112 -4.72 20.72 15.62
C ASN A 112 -5.68 19.99 16.57
N SER A 113 -5.58 18.66 16.67
CA SER A 113 -6.47 17.86 17.52
C SER A 113 -6.05 17.83 19.00
N ASN A 114 -4.84 18.29 19.33
CA ASN A 114 -4.34 18.37 20.70
C ASN A 114 -4.05 19.84 21.07
N GLN A 115 -4.59 20.29 22.21
CA GLN A 115 -4.43 21.67 22.69
C GLN A 115 -3.00 21.99 23.16
N ASP A 116 -2.26 20.98 23.61
CA ASP A 116 -0.87 21.14 24.06
C ASP A 116 0.12 21.30 22.89
N PHE A 117 -0.29 20.87 21.69
CA PHE A 117 0.52 20.88 20.48
C PHE A 117 -0.22 21.59 19.33
N PRO A 118 -0.42 22.92 19.43
CA PRO A 118 -1.07 23.68 18.37
C PRO A 118 -0.15 23.79 17.14
N ASN A 119 -0.77 23.80 15.96
CA ASN A 119 -0.14 23.83 14.64
C ASN A 119 0.69 22.59 14.30
N GLU A 120 0.28 21.44 14.82
CA GLU A 120 0.90 20.14 14.56
C GLU A 120 -0.15 19.11 14.13
N PHE A 121 0.30 18.09 13.38
CA PHE A 121 -0.47 16.87 13.22
C PHE A 121 -0.20 15.97 14.42
N TYR A 122 -1.27 15.53 15.07
CA TYR A 122 -1.19 14.71 16.28
C TYR A 122 -1.88 13.36 16.09
N CYS A 123 -1.21 12.32 16.58
CA CYS A 123 -1.67 10.94 16.59
C CYS A 123 -2.00 10.51 18.04
N PRO A 124 -3.28 10.32 18.40
CA PRO A 124 -3.68 10.03 19.78
C PRO A 124 -3.29 8.63 20.27
N CYS A 125 -2.87 7.72 19.38
CA CYS A 125 -2.55 6.35 19.76
C CYS A 125 -1.32 6.24 20.68
N HIS A 126 -0.27 7.03 20.42
CA HIS A 126 1.01 6.97 21.15
C HIS A 126 1.70 8.35 21.19
N ASP A 127 0.94 9.45 21.12
CA ASP A 127 1.48 10.81 21.09
C ASP A 127 2.47 11.06 19.94
N GLY A 128 2.22 10.46 18.77
CA GLY A 128 2.99 10.74 17.56
C GLY A 128 2.71 12.16 17.06
N ARG A 129 3.76 12.92 16.73
CA ARG A 129 3.63 14.32 16.33
C ARG A 129 4.38 14.61 15.04
N TYR A 130 3.81 15.49 14.24
CA TYR A 130 4.43 16.00 13.02
C TYR A 130 4.22 17.51 12.94
N ASP A 131 5.20 18.22 12.38
CA ASP A 131 5.06 19.64 12.10
C ASP A 131 4.04 19.91 10.98
N LYS A 132 3.79 21.19 10.69
CA LYS A 132 2.92 21.61 9.59
C LYS A 132 3.36 21.07 8.24
N ASN A 133 4.62 20.72 8.02
CA ASN A 133 5.11 20.15 6.76
C ASN A 133 5.01 18.63 6.72
N GLY A 134 4.49 18.00 7.79
CA GLY A 134 4.39 16.55 7.94
C GLY A 134 5.70 15.89 8.35
N VAL A 135 6.71 16.65 8.78
CA VAL A 135 7.97 16.13 9.31
C VAL A 135 7.77 15.65 10.74
N ASN A 136 8.23 14.44 11.04
CA ASN A 136 8.08 13.88 12.37
C ASN A 136 8.91 14.65 13.41
N ILE A 137 8.31 14.91 14.57
CA ILE A 137 8.98 15.64 15.64
C ILE A 137 9.98 14.70 16.37
N PRO A 138 11.26 15.08 16.52
CA PRO A 138 12.24 14.27 17.23
C PRO A 138 11.82 13.93 18.66
N GLY A 139 12.07 12.70 19.09
CA GLY A 139 11.70 12.22 20.42
C GLY A 139 10.25 11.75 20.57
N THR A 140 9.49 11.73 19.47
CA THR A 140 8.17 11.09 19.40
C THR A 140 8.24 9.73 18.69
N PRO A 141 7.23 8.84 18.82
CA PRO A 141 7.29 7.51 18.19
C PRO A 141 7.48 7.44 16.67
N PRO A 142 6.89 8.33 15.82
CA PRO A 142 7.14 8.26 14.38
C PRO A 142 8.59 8.60 14.04
N THR A 143 9.25 7.68 13.34
CA THR A 143 10.66 7.83 12.91
C THR A 143 10.80 8.42 11.50
N GLU A 144 9.69 8.55 10.77
CA GLU A 144 9.65 9.01 9.38
C GLU A 144 8.54 10.06 9.20
N PRO A 145 8.69 11.01 8.26
CA PRO A 145 7.65 12.00 7.96
C PRO A 145 6.41 11.36 7.33
N LEU A 146 5.26 12.04 7.42
CA LEU A 146 4.04 11.63 6.74
C LEU A 146 4.27 11.47 5.24
N HIS A 147 3.70 10.41 4.66
CA HIS A 147 3.76 10.19 3.22
C HIS A 147 3.03 11.29 2.47
N SER A 148 3.52 11.69 1.29
CA SER A 148 2.80 12.60 0.40
C SER A 148 2.11 11.82 -0.70
N TYR A 149 0.94 12.26 -1.11
CA TYR A 149 0.32 11.79 -2.34
C TYR A 149 1.04 12.41 -3.55
N ASP A 150 1.30 11.59 -4.57
CA ASP A 150 1.54 12.15 -5.90
C ASP A 150 0.32 12.93 -6.33
N PHE A 151 0.52 14.05 -7.01
CA PHE A 151 -0.57 14.84 -7.54
C PHE A 151 -0.31 15.30 -8.96
N GLN A 152 -1.41 15.56 -9.68
CA GLN A 152 -1.42 16.22 -10.97
C GLN A 152 -2.50 17.29 -10.96
N ILE A 153 -2.24 18.37 -11.68
CA ILE A 153 -3.22 19.44 -11.90
C ILE A 153 -3.69 19.32 -13.34
N GLN A 154 -4.98 19.04 -13.54
CA GLN A 154 -5.62 18.97 -14.85
C GLN A 154 -6.82 19.91 -14.84
N ASP A 155 -6.87 20.87 -15.78
CA ASP A 155 -7.98 21.83 -15.91
C ASP A 155 -8.37 22.55 -14.60
N GLY A 156 -7.38 22.92 -13.78
CA GLY A 156 -7.60 23.59 -12.48
C GLY A 156 -8.03 22.66 -11.34
N LYS A 157 -8.09 21.36 -11.59
CA LYS A 157 -8.47 20.34 -10.61
C LYS A 157 -7.24 19.61 -10.06
N LEU A 158 -7.19 19.47 -8.74
CA LEU A 158 -6.19 18.65 -8.06
C LEU A 158 -6.62 17.18 -8.11
N MET A 159 -5.77 16.37 -8.72
CA MET A 159 -5.93 14.92 -8.76
C MET A 159 -4.81 14.26 -7.95
N LEU A 160 -5.15 13.31 -7.08
CA LEU A 160 -4.20 12.57 -6.25
C LEU A 160 -4.04 11.13 -6.73
N GLY A 161 -2.80 10.65 -6.75
CA GLY A 161 -2.42 9.27 -7.07
C GLY A 161 -2.03 8.47 -5.83
N LYS A 162 -0.97 7.65 -5.94
CA LYS A 162 -0.47 6.83 -4.83
C LYS A 162 0.26 7.68 -3.78
N ALA A 163 0.15 7.30 -2.51
CA ALA A 163 0.99 7.86 -1.45
C ALA A 163 2.42 7.32 -1.58
N LYS A 164 3.40 8.22 -1.60
CA LYS A 164 4.83 7.92 -1.60
C LYS A 164 5.47 8.28 -0.27
N ALA A 165 6.40 7.44 0.17
CA ALA A 165 7.24 7.73 1.31
C ALA A 165 8.12 8.95 1.01
N ARG A 166 8.17 9.90 1.94
CA ARG A 166 9.08 11.05 1.87
C ARG A 166 10.34 10.69 2.64
N LYS A 167 11.51 10.78 1.98
CA LYS A 167 12.79 10.57 2.65
C LYS A 167 13.38 11.92 3.02
N GLY A 168 13.57 12.16 4.33
CA GLY A 168 14.38 13.26 4.85
C GLY A 168 13.94 14.65 4.40
N ALA A 169 12.80 15.10 4.94
CA ALA A 169 12.49 16.53 4.95
C ALA A 169 13.44 17.28 5.90
#